data_AF-A0A4R7V5K7-F1
#
_entry.id   AF-A0A4R7V5K7-F1
#
_cell.length_a   1.000
_cell.length_b   1.000
_cell.length_c   1.000
_cell.angle_alpha   90.00
_cell.angle_beta   90.00
_cell.angle_gamma   90.00
#
_symmetry.space_group_name_H-M   'P 1'
#
loop_
_entity.id
_entity.type
_entity.pdbx_description
1 polymer ?
#
loop_
_entity_poly.entity_id
_entity_poly.type
_entity_poly.pdbx_seq_one_letter_code
_entity_poly.pdbx_strand_id
1 'polypeptide(L)'
;MNDFERVLIAGTGPTSLQLAVMVKDRPGSVVAIAGRKSVRSDGFFLAFRESDRKVRVDVQNDKNRGAAGECVVDELFQGFETVAGEWRMLVLAVTADAYTHVLRQLDDRVLARVRCVVLVSPTFGSNSLVRNFLTSQGLNAEVISFSSYLGDTRWPEGVPADRVLTAAVKKRLYIGSSRGQSANLDLLCEMHHRLGVAMEVVDDPVEAETRNISLYVHPALFMNDIALNAVFFETEPVKYVYKLVPEGPVAPSLVHEMVAQWKELTEICRQMGVPGVNLLRFMVDDSYPVREESISRRDVERFERLPSIHQEYLVYVRYASLLVDPFSEPDADGRYFDFSAIPIRRVFVDGAGRWEVPRMPKEDYYRTKVIQGVARHMGVACPTIDTLIARYEHALEDAGRAHTDRPLSDAFVVRDFREDVAMICDEIGKARGDRRADMGRPTT
;
A
#
# COMPACT_ATOMS: atom_id res chain seq x y z
N MET A 1 19.86 22.38 2.53
CA MET A 1 20.46 21.20 1.85
C MET A 1 19.40 20.12 1.83
N ASN A 2 19.09 19.53 0.67
CA ASN A 2 18.09 18.46 0.57
C ASN A 2 18.80 17.09 0.56
N ASP A 3 18.11 16.04 1.00
CA ASP A 3 18.70 14.69 1.10
C ASP A 3 18.64 13.90 -0.22
N PHE A 4 18.20 14.54 -1.30
CA PHE A 4 18.00 13.92 -2.62
C PHE A 4 19.26 13.81 -3.48
N GLU A 5 20.40 14.33 -3.01
CA GLU A 5 21.69 14.19 -3.71
C GLU A 5 22.10 12.71 -3.86
N ARG A 6 21.78 11.87 -2.87
CA ARG A 6 22.10 10.43 -2.88
C ARG A 6 20.92 9.63 -2.34
N VAL A 7 20.18 8.99 -3.24
CA VAL A 7 18.94 8.26 -2.97
C VAL A 7 19.14 6.76 -3.19
N LEU A 8 18.84 5.97 -2.16
CA LEU A 8 18.77 4.51 -2.24
C LEU A 8 17.30 4.08 -2.30
N ILE A 9 16.91 3.42 -3.38
CA ILE A 9 15.57 2.85 -3.55
C ILE A 9 15.62 1.36 -3.21
N ALA A 10 14.95 0.96 -2.13
CA ALA A 10 14.82 -0.43 -1.73
C ALA A 10 13.57 -1.06 -2.37
N GLY A 11 13.79 -1.98 -3.30
CA GLY A 11 12.78 -2.69 -4.06
C GLY A 11 13.17 -2.80 -5.54
N THR A 12 12.72 -3.85 -6.21
CA THR A 12 13.00 -4.11 -7.64
C THR A 12 11.72 -4.26 -8.47
N GLY A 13 10.62 -3.70 -7.97
CA GLY A 13 9.34 -3.68 -8.67
C GLY A 13 9.25 -2.53 -9.67
N PRO A 14 8.18 -2.50 -10.49
CA PRO A 14 7.94 -1.42 -11.43
C PRO A 14 7.90 -0.02 -10.79
N THR A 15 7.37 0.07 -9.57
CA THR A 15 7.37 1.29 -8.75
C THR A 15 8.79 1.86 -8.54
N SER A 16 9.78 1.01 -8.29
CA SER A 16 11.17 1.46 -8.10
C SER A 16 11.73 2.15 -9.34
N LEU A 17 11.33 1.69 -10.53
CA LEU A 17 11.82 2.23 -11.80
C LEU A 17 11.18 3.58 -12.11
N GLN A 18 9.87 3.71 -11.87
CA GLN A 18 9.20 5.01 -11.94
C GLN A 18 9.85 6.02 -10.99
N LEU A 19 10.12 5.62 -9.74
CA LEU A 19 10.76 6.47 -8.75
C LEU A 19 12.19 6.85 -9.14
N ALA A 20 12.96 5.92 -9.73
CA ALA A 20 14.30 6.21 -10.22
C ALA A 20 14.27 7.30 -11.32
N VAL A 21 13.38 7.17 -12.30
CA VAL A 21 13.20 8.20 -13.35
C VAL A 21 12.80 9.55 -12.74
N MET A 22 11.85 9.54 -11.80
CA MET A 22 11.42 10.78 -11.13
C MET A 22 12.56 11.46 -10.37
N VAL A 23 13.39 10.71 -9.66
CA VAL A 23 14.53 11.28 -8.92
C VAL A 23 15.62 11.77 -9.88
N LYS A 24 15.91 11.03 -10.95
CA LYS A 24 16.95 11.40 -11.94
C LYS A 24 16.59 12.61 -12.80
N ASP A 25 15.32 13.02 -12.86
CA ASP A 25 14.91 14.31 -13.44
C ASP A 25 15.56 15.51 -12.72
N ARG A 26 16.07 15.31 -11.49
CA ARG A 26 16.79 16.33 -10.73
C ARG A 26 18.31 16.26 -11.01
N PRO A 27 18.92 17.32 -11.57
CA PRO A 27 20.35 17.34 -11.85
C PRO A 27 21.21 17.09 -10.60
N GLY A 28 22.24 16.27 -10.75
CA GLY A 28 23.19 15.95 -9.66
C GLY A 28 22.76 14.84 -8.72
N SER A 29 21.57 14.24 -8.92
CA SER A 29 21.10 13.13 -8.09
C SER A 29 21.80 11.82 -8.47
N VAL A 30 22.36 11.15 -7.46
CA VAL A 30 22.87 9.78 -7.53
C VAL A 30 21.78 8.84 -7.01
N VAL A 31 21.38 7.87 -7.82
CA VAL A 31 20.31 6.91 -7.51
C VAL A 31 20.88 5.50 -7.52
N ALA A 32 20.64 4.79 -6.42
CA ALA A 32 20.85 3.36 -6.33
C ALA A 32 19.54 2.59 -6.21
N ILE A 33 19.54 1.36 -6.72
CA ILE A 33 18.47 0.39 -6.49
C ILE A 33 19.05 -0.82 -5.75
N ALA A 34 18.38 -1.24 -4.68
CA ALA A 34 18.70 -2.46 -3.96
C ALA A 34 17.49 -3.41 -3.92
N GLY A 35 17.73 -4.70 -4.06
CA GLY A 35 16.69 -5.71 -3.93
C GLY A 35 17.20 -7.01 -3.35
N ARG A 36 16.30 -7.76 -2.69
CA ARG A 36 16.62 -9.11 -2.19
C ARG A 36 17.04 -10.04 -3.33
N LYS A 37 17.81 -11.07 -3.00
CA LYS A 37 18.06 -12.21 -3.90
C LYS A 37 16.80 -13.10 -3.93
N SER A 38 16.21 -13.27 -5.10
CA SER A 38 15.05 -14.13 -5.32
C SER A 38 14.89 -14.38 -6.81
N VAL A 39 14.27 -15.48 -7.21
CA VAL A 39 14.08 -15.80 -8.63
C VAL A 39 13.38 -14.68 -9.41
N ARG A 40 12.43 -13.98 -8.79
CA ARG A 40 11.77 -12.83 -9.42
C ARG A 40 12.72 -11.64 -9.59
N SER A 41 13.59 -11.37 -8.62
CA SER A 41 14.55 -10.27 -8.73
C SER A 41 15.78 -10.64 -9.57
N ASP A 42 16.10 -11.92 -9.75
CA ASP A 42 17.21 -12.35 -10.61
C ASP A 42 16.95 -11.99 -12.08
N GLY A 43 15.73 -12.17 -12.57
CA GLY A 43 15.32 -11.70 -13.90
C GLY A 43 15.46 -10.18 -14.04
N PHE A 44 15.13 -9.42 -12.98
CA PHE A 44 15.35 -7.98 -12.92
C PHE A 44 16.83 -7.61 -13.02
N PHE A 45 17.69 -8.21 -12.17
CA PHE A 45 19.13 -7.93 -12.15
C PHE A 45 19.83 -8.36 -13.44
N LEU A 46 19.32 -9.39 -14.14
CA LEU A 46 19.80 -9.76 -15.47
C LEU A 46 19.46 -8.69 -16.50
N ALA A 47 18.17 -8.32 -16.63
CA ALA A 47 17.71 -7.30 -17.57
C ALA A 47 18.44 -5.96 -17.37
N PHE A 48 18.65 -5.56 -16.11
CA PHE A 48 19.38 -4.33 -15.78
C PHE A 48 20.86 -4.36 -16.16
N ARG A 49 21.52 -5.52 -16.07
CA ARG A 49 22.92 -5.66 -16.50
C ARG A 49 23.03 -5.61 -18.02
N GLU A 50 22.07 -6.22 -18.72
CA GLU A 50 22.01 -6.21 -20.19
C GLU A 50 21.69 -4.81 -20.75
N SER A 51 20.93 -3.99 -20.01
CA SER A 51 20.60 -2.61 -20.40
C SER A 51 21.65 -1.56 -20.01
N ASP A 52 22.80 -1.96 -19.45
CA ASP A 52 23.80 -1.04 -18.87
C ASP A 52 23.18 -0.10 -17.82
N ARG A 53 22.27 -0.65 -16.99
CA ARG A 53 21.49 0.04 -15.95
C ARG A 53 20.60 1.18 -16.47
N LYS A 54 20.31 1.20 -17.76
CA LYS A 54 19.28 2.07 -18.33
C LYS A 54 17.91 1.57 -17.90
N VAL A 55 17.06 2.52 -17.55
CA VAL A 55 15.67 2.31 -17.19
C VAL A 55 14.81 3.16 -18.09
N ARG A 56 13.67 2.60 -18.51
CA ARG A 56 12.67 3.34 -19.27
C ARG A 56 11.28 3.17 -18.67
N VAL A 57 10.58 4.28 -18.57
CA VAL A 57 9.16 4.34 -18.22
C VAL A 57 8.41 4.86 -19.43
N ASP A 58 7.47 4.05 -19.93
CA ASP A 58 6.47 4.49 -20.89
C ASP A 58 5.12 4.71 -20.23
N VAL A 59 4.20 5.34 -20.96
CA VAL A 59 2.85 5.65 -20.49
C VAL A 59 1.81 5.11 -21.47
N GLN A 60 0.66 4.70 -20.95
CA GLN A 60 -0.41 4.14 -21.80
C GLN A 60 -1.16 5.22 -22.59
N ASN A 61 -1.18 6.46 -22.10
CA ASN A 61 -1.86 7.57 -22.75
C ASN A 61 -1.11 8.90 -22.51
N ASP A 62 -1.37 9.89 -23.38
CA ASP A 62 -0.70 11.20 -23.35
C ASP A 62 -1.04 12.02 -22.10
N LYS A 63 -2.15 11.72 -21.41
CA LYS A 63 -2.49 12.40 -20.15
C LYS A 63 -1.45 12.17 -19.07
N ASN A 64 -0.74 11.04 -19.13
CA ASN A 64 0.30 10.67 -18.17
C ASN A 64 1.71 10.99 -18.67
N ARG A 65 1.89 11.75 -19.76
CA ARG A 65 3.19 11.98 -20.41
C ARG A 65 4.30 12.46 -19.47
N GLY A 66 3.95 13.24 -18.43
CA GLY A 66 4.92 13.69 -17.42
C GLY A 66 5.60 12.55 -16.64
N ALA A 67 4.98 11.37 -16.56
CA ALA A 67 5.54 10.19 -15.89
C ALA A 67 6.51 9.39 -16.78
N ALA A 68 6.50 9.60 -18.10
CA ALA A 68 7.41 8.93 -19.02
C ALA A 68 8.81 9.52 -18.93
N GLY A 69 9.82 8.67 -19.11
CA GLY A 69 11.20 9.11 -19.11
C GLY A 69 12.20 7.96 -19.14
N GLU A 70 13.47 8.30 -19.25
CA GLU A 70 14.56 7.36 -19.17
C GLU A 70 15.65 7.89 -18.24
N CYS A 71 16.36 6.98 -17.58
CA CYS A 71 17.51 7.34 -16.78
C CYS A 71 18.51 6.19 -16.69
N VAL A 72 19.75 6.50 -16.31
CA VAL A 72 20.73 5.51 -15.88
C VAL A 72 20.75 5.47 -14.36
N VAL A 73 20.62 4.29 -13.78
CA VAL A 73 20.80 4.05 -12.35
C VAL A 73 22.29 3.94 -12.06
N ASP A 74 22.77 4.71 -11.09
CA ASP A 74 24.20 4.87 -10.82
C ASP A 74 24.78 3.62 -10.15
N GLU A 75 24.06 3.03 -9.18
CA GLU A 75 24.50 1.84 -8.45
C GLU A 75 23.36 0.80 -8.31
N LEU A 76 23.70 -0.49 -8.38
CA LEU A 76 22.75 -1.59 -8.29
C LEU A 76 23.26 -2.64 -7.30
N PHE A 77 22.46 -2.93 -6.28
CA PHE A 77 22.81 -3.85 -5.21
C PHE A 77 21.91 -5.09 -5.21
N GLN A 78 22.52 -6.27 -5.40
CA GLN A 78 21.84 -7.55 -5.32
C GLN A 78 22.02 -8.15 -3.92
N GLY A 79 21.01 -7.95 -3.08
CA GLY A 79 21.02 -8.18 -1.65
C GLY A 79 21.12 -6.87 -0.87
N PHE A 80 20.26 -6.69 0.14
CA PHE A 80 20.29 -5.48 0.98
C PHE A 80 21.57 -5.42 1.82
N GLU A 81 22.12 -6.58 2.18
CA GLU A 81 23.40 -6.74 2.86
C GLU A 81 24.61 -6.28 2.02
N THR A 82 24.43 -6.12 0.70
CA THR A 82 25.51 -5.70 -0.21
C THR A 82 25.58 -4.19 -0.42
N VAL A 83 24.62 -3.45 0.12
CA VAL A 83 24.58 -2.00 0.00
C VAL A 83 25.79 -1.38 0.68
N ALA A 84 26.52 -0.57 -0.08
CA ALA A 84 27.69 0.16 0.39
C ALA A 84 27.57 1.65 0.05
N GLY A 85 28.47 2.47 0.62
CA GLY A 85 28.51 3.91 0.40
C GLY A 85 27.62 4.70 1.37
N GLU A 86 27.45 5.99 1.07
CA GLU A 86 26.66 6.91 1.90
C GLU A 86 25.37 7.29 1.18
N TRP A 87 24.22 7.05 1.83
CA TRP A 87 22.89 7.34 1.28
C TRP A 87 22.15 8.25 2.24
N ARG A 88 21.73 9.43 1.77
CA ARG A 88 21.04 10.41 2.63
C ARG A 88 19.54 10.16 2.69
N MET A 89 18.96 9.69 1.58
CA MET A 89 17.56 9.29 1.51
C MET A 89 17.43 7.80 1.20
N LEU A 90 16.61 7.11 1.98
CA LEU A 90 16.18 5.74 1.74
C LEU A 90 14.70 5.74 1.35
N VAL A 91 14.38 5.23 0.17
CA VAL A 91 13.01 5.09 -0.32
C VAL A 91 12.60 3.62 -0.24
N LEU A 92 11.65 3.31 0.64
CA LEU A 92 11.11 1.96 0.81
C LEU A 92 9.97 1.73 -0.21
N ALA A 93 10.34 1.15 -1.35
CA ALA A 93 9.45 0.73 -2.44
C ALA A 93 9.11 -0.78 -2.37
N VAL A 94 9.40 -1.44 -1.24
CA VAL A 94 8.92 -2.77 -0.90
C VAL A 94 7.53 -2.70 -0.27
N THR A 95 6.96 -3.88 -0.02
CA THR A 95 5.68 -4.05 0.69
C THR A 95 5.85 -3.69 2.17
N ALA A 96 4.80 -3.15 2.80
CA ALA A 96 4.91 -2.59 4.15
C ALA A 96 5.30 -3.63 5.23
N ASP A 97 4.93 -4.90 5.04
CA ASP A 97 5.32 -6.05 5.86
C ASP A 97 6.82 -6.39 5.78
N ALA A 98 7.55 -5.79 4.84
CA ALA A 98 8.98 -6.01 4.66
C ALA A 98 9.84 -4.84 5.18
N TYR A 99 9.27 -3.74 5.68
CA TYR A 99 10.04 -2.54 6.04
C TYR A 99 11.13 -2.82 7.09
N THR A 100 10.78 -3.43 8.22
CA THR A 100 11.76 -3.75 9.27
C THR A 100 12.76 -4.81 8.81
N HIS A 101 12.34 -5.76 7.97
CA HIS A 101 13.23 -6.76 7.39
C HIS A 101 14.29 -6.16 6.46
N VAL A 102 13.92 -5.16 5.64
CA VAL A 102 14.88 -4.42 4.80
C VAL A 102 15.84 -3.63 5.69
N LEU A 103 15.33 -2.87 6.64
CA LEU A 103 16.15 -2.03 7.51
C LEU A 103 17.17 -2.87 8.28
N ARG A 104 16.79 -4.02 8.84
CA ARG A 104 17.71 -4.93 9.56
C ARG A 104 18.82 -5.55 8.70
N GLN A 105 18.68 -5.56 7.38
CA GLN A 105 19.70 -6.13 6.49
C GLN A 105 20.72 -5.10 5.99
N LEU A 106 20.43 -3.82 6.12
CA LEU A 106 21.37 -2.77 5.76
C LEU A 106 22.47 -2.69 6.81
N ASP A 107 23.71 -2.44 6.37
CA ASP A 107 24.84 -2.22 7.29
C ASP A 107 24.58 -0.98 8.17
N ASP A 108 24.89 -1.07 9.46
CA ASP A 108 24.66 0.01 10.43
C ASP A 108 25.35 1.31 10.01
N ARG A 109 26.51 1.24 9.33
CA ARG A 109 27.23 2.41 8.83
C ARG A 109 26.49 3.09 7.69
N VAL A 110 25.75 2.33 6.87
CA VAL A 110 24.88 2.87 5.83
C VAL A 110 23.68 3.55 6.49
N LEU A 111 22.99 2.87 7.41
CA LEU A 111 21.83 3.42 8.12
C LEU A 111 22.17 4.69 8.90
N ALA A 112 23.35 4.76 9.53
CA ALA A 112 23.82 5.94 10.25
C ALA A 112 23.97 7.20 9.38
N ARG A 113 24.03 7.06 8.06
CA ARG A 113 24.09 8.18 7.10
C ARG A 113 22.72 8.59 6.56
N VAL A 114 21.70 7.76 6.74
CA VAL A 114 20.34 8.06 6.31
C VAL A 114 19.75 9.17 7.18
N ARG A 115 19.28 10.23 6.51
CA ARG A 115 18.66 11.40 7.14
C ARG A 115 17.16 11.45 6.92
N CYS A 116 16.67 10.81 5.87
CA CYS A 116 15.26 10.69 5.55
C CYS A 116 14.90 9.29 5.03
N VAL A 117 13.82 8.72 5.54
CA VAL A 117 13.20 7.49 5.04
C VAL A 117 11.83 7.82 4.46
N VAL A 118 11.57 7.41 3.22
CA VAL A 118 10.31 7.64 2.53
C VAL A 118 9.56 6.33 2.35
N LEU A 119 8.34 6.25 2.86
CA LEU A 119 7.45 5.09 2.75
C LEU A 119 6.50 5.31 1.57
N VAL A 120 6.69 4.57 0.49
CA VAL A 120 5.95 4.76 -0.77
C VAL A 120 4.55 4.20 -0.71
N SER A 121 4.37 3.06 -0.04
CA SER A 121 3.07 2.39 0.10
C SER A 121 2.93 1.77 1.48
N PRO A 122 2.96 2.62 2.53
CA PRO A 122 2.80 2.16 3.90
C PRO A 122 1.39 1.61 4.14
N THR A 123 1.28 0.85 5.21
CA THR A 123 0.02 0.59 5.90
C THR A 123 -0.11 1.44 7.15
N PHE A 124 -1.27 1.38 7.80
CA PHE A 124 -1.54 2.01 9.08
C PHE A 124 -0.47 1.67 10.13
N GLY A 125 0.22 2.69 10.65
CA GLY A 125 1.26 2.56 11.67
C GLY A 125 2.67 2.33 11.11
N SER A 126 2.88 2.34 9.79
CA SER A 126 4.21 2.06 9.22
C SER A 126 5.23 3.14 9.58
N ASN A 127 4.81 4.40 9.66
CA ASN A 127 5.66 5.50 10.12
C ASN A 127 6.16 5.22 11.54
N SER A 128 5.24 4.90 12.44
CA SER A 128 5.52 4.56 13.84
C SER A 128 6.49 3.38 13.95
N LEU A 129 6.27 2.33 13.16
CA LEU A 129 7.14 1.16 13.09
C LEU A 129 8.59 1.54 12.73
N VAL A 130 8.75 2.28 11.63
CA VAL A 130 10.07 2.66 11.11
C VAL A 130 10.77 3.65 12.04
N ARG A 131 10.04 4.62 12.59
CA ARG A 131 10.58 5.57 13.58
C ARG A 131 11.07 4.87 14.83
N ASN A 132 10.28 3.93 15.36
CA ASN A 132 10.65 3.19 16.55
C ASN A 132 11.92 2.37 16.30
N PHE A 133 11.96 1.65 15.17
CA PHE A 133 13.14 0.91 14.74
C PHE A 133 14.39 1.80 14.68
N LEU A 134 14.34 2.93 13.97
CA LEU A 134 15.48 3.84 13.82
C LEU A 134 15.93 4.43 15.17
N THR A 135 14.98 4.86 16.00
CA THR A 135 15.28 5.43 17.32
C THR A 135 15.93 4.38 18.25
N SER A 136 15.51 3.11 18.16
CA SER A 136 16.13 2.02 18.93
C SER A 136 17.60 1.80 18.58
N GLN A 137 18.03 2.21 17.38
CA GLN A 137 19.41 2.19 16.91
C GLN A 137 20.16 3.51 17.17
N GLY A 138 19.55 4.45 17.91
CA GLY A 138 20.11 5.78 18.16
C GLY A 138 20.08 6.71 16.94
N LEU A 139 19.28 6.38 15.92
CA LEU A 139 19.15 7.16 14.70
C LEU A 139 17.95 8.10 14.78
N ASN A 140 18.11 9.33 14.31
CA ASN A 140 17.06 10.34 14.24
C ASN A 140 16.88 10.80 12.80
N ALA A 141 16.46 9.90 11.91
CA ALA A 141 16.09 10.25 10.55
C ALA A 141 14.63 10.73 10.50
N GLU A 142 14.35 11.64 9.57
CA GLU A 142 12.98 11.97 9.19
C GLU A 142 12.29 10.74 8.57
N VAL A 143 11.01 10.50 8.87
CA VAL A 143 10.22 9.44 8.24
C VAL A 143 8.97 10.06 7.61
N ILE A 144 8.84 9.91 6.30
CA ILE A 144 7.75 10.47 5.49
C ILE A 144 6.87 9.33 4.98
N SER A 145 5.56 9.43 5.21
CA SER A 145 4.57 8.46 4.72
C SER A 145 3.71 9.08 3.62
N PHE A 146 3.66 8.42 2.47
CA PHE A 146 2.60 8.64 1.48
C PHE A 146 1.36 7.82 1.83
N SER A 147 0.20 8.20 1.32
CA SER A 147 -1.00 7.38 1.44
C SER A 147 -0.97 6.11 0.58
N SER A 148 -0.31 6.17 -0.57
CA SER A 148 -0.12 5.04 -1.49
C SER A 148 0.89 5.42 -2.57
N TYR A 149 1.30 4.43 -3.37
CA TYR A 149 2.02 4.69 -4.60
C TYR A 149 1.19 5.56 -5.56
N LEU A 150 1.88 6.36 -6.37
CA LEU A 150 1.29 7.41 -7.22
C LEU A 150 0.41 6.91 -8.35
N GLY A 151 0.42 5.62 -8.69
CA GLY A 151 -0.27 5.14 -9.88
C GLY A 151 -0.33 3.64 -10.04
N ASP A 152 -0.60 3.22 -11.27
CA ASP A 152 -0.50 1.82 -11.72
C ASP A 152 0.66 1.69 -12.69
N THR A 153 1.74 1.05 -12.23
CA THR A 153 2.94 0.81 -13.03
C THR A 153 3.23 -0.68 -13.03
N ARG A 154 3.41 -1.23 -14.23
CA ARG A 154 3.56 -2.66 -14.44
C ARG A 154 4.61 -2.96 -15.50
N TRP A 155 5.07 -4.20 -15.50
CA TRP A 155 5.79 -4.76 -16.63
C TRP A 155 4.80 -4.98 -17.77
N PRO A 156 5.05 -4.46 -19.00
CA PRO A 156 4.15 -4.65 -20.13
C PRO A 156 3.84 -6.13 -20.39
N GLU A 157 4.87 -6.97 -20.35
CA GLU A 157 4.79 -8.42 -20.56
C GLU A 157 4.59 -9.22 -19.26
N GLY A 158 4.31 -8.53 -18.14
CA GLY A 158 4.14 -9.17 -16.82
C GLY A 158 5.41 -9.74 -16.18
N VAL A 159 6.55 -9.71 -16.86
CA VAL A 159 7.85 -10.21 -16.39
C VAL A 159 8.84 -9.08 -16.08
N PRO A 160 9.73 -9.24 -15.08
CA PRO A 160 10.74 -8.24 -14.75
C PRO A 160 11.62 -7.85 -15.95
N ALA A 161 11.82 -6.54 -16.14
CA ALA A 161 12.62 -5.99 -17.23
C ALA A 161 13.33 -4.68 -16.79
N ASP A 162 13.94 -3.96 -17.73
CA ASP A 162 14.44 -2.59 -17.57
C ASP A 162 13.39 -1.52 -17.97
N ARG A 163 12.29 -1.96 -18.58
CA ARG A 163 11.21 -1.13 -19.13
C ARG A 163 9.87 -1.38 -18.44
N VAL A 164 9.22 -0.31 -17.98
CA VAL A 164 7.89 -0.36 -17.34
C VAL A 164 6.87 0.51 -18.05
N LEU A 165 5.59 0.20 -17.85
CA LEU A 165 4.45 0.99 -18.33
C LEU A 165 3.68 1.54 -17.15
N THR A 166 3.54 2.87 -17.08
CA THR A 166 2.62 3.57 -16.17
C THR A 166 1.29 3.79 -16.88
N ALA A 167 0.30 2.96 -16.51
CA ALA A 167 -1.03 2.96 -17.12
C ALA A 167 -1.90 4.11 -16.61
N ALA A 168 -1.78 4.44 -15.32
CA ALA A 168 -2.55 5.47 -14.66
C ALA A 168 -1.72 6.19 -13.59
N VAL A 169 -1.98 7.48 -13.41
CA VAL A 169 -1.45 8.30 -12.32
C VAL A 169 -2.63 8.84 -11.52
N LYS A 170 -2.52 8.83 -10.19
CA LYS A 170 -3.56 9.31 -9.28
C LYS A 170 -3.70 10.83 -9.38
N LYS A 171 -4.93 11.32 -9.23
CA LYS A 171 -5.21 12.76 -9.19
C LYS A 171 -4.74 13.42 -7.89
N ARG A 172 -4.74 12.67 -6.79
CA ARG A 172 -4.39 13.17 -5.46
C ARG A 172 -3.67 12.10 -4.64
N LEU A 173 -2.72 12.55 -3.82
CA LEU A 173 -2.11 11.77 -2.76
C LEU A 173 -2.06 12.59 -1.47
N TYR A 174 -1.97 11.88 -0.34
CA TYR A 174 -1.72 12.49 0.96
C TYR A 174 -0.30 12.16 1.40
N ILE A 175 0.34 13.08 2.09
CA ILE A 175 1.72 12.93 2.56
C ILE A 175 1.88 13.58 3.93
N GLY A 176 2.57 12.91 4.85
CA GLY A 176 2.89 13.44 6.17
C GLY A 176 4.30 13.06 6.60
N SER A 177 4.95 13.93 7.37
CA SER A 177 6.32 13.71 7.87
C SER A 177 6.34 13.67 9.40
N SER A 178 7.22 12.83 9.94
CA SER A 178 7.50 12.75 11.38
C SER A 178 8.06 14.04 11.98
N ARG A 179 8.44 15.01 11.13
CA ARG A 179 8.96 16.33 11.51
C ARG A 179 8.00 17.49 11.17
N GLY A 180 6.78 17.18 10.72
CA GLY A 180 5.89 18.19 10.14
C GLY A 180 6.47 18.74 8.85
N GLN A 181 6.39 20.05 8.64
CA GLN A 181 6.91 20.68 7.43
C GLN A 181 8.43 20.54 7.31
N SER A 182 8.92 20.07 6.15
CA SER A 182 10.36 19.90 5.89
C SER A 182 10.72 20.14 4.43
N ALA A 183 12.00 20.43 4.18
CA ALA A 183 12.50 20.62 2.81
C ALA A 183 12.40 19.33 1.96
N ASN A 184 12.48 18.14 2.59
CA ASN A 184 12.32 16.88 1.89
C ASN A 184 10.85 16.66 1.50
N LEU A 185 9.92 17.01 2.39
CA LEU A 185 8.49 16.98 2.13
C LEU A 185 8.10 17.91 0.98
N ASP A 186 8.58 19.15 1.00
CA ASP A 186 8.35 20.13 -0.08
C ASP A 186 8.85 19.62 -1.44
N LEU A 187 10.00 18.97 -1.46
CA LEU A 187 10.57 18.43 -2.67
C LEU A 187 9.76 17.26 -3.23
N LEU A 188 9.34 16.36 -2.35
CA LEU A 188 8.45 15.25 -2.73
C LEU A 188 7.14 15.79 -3.30
N CYS A 189 6.59 16.83 -2.68
CA CYS A 189 5.41 17.50 -3.20
C CYS A 189 5.66 18.08 -4.59
N GLU A 190 6.74 18.84 -4.78
CA GLU A 190 7.11 19.42 -6.09
C GLU A 190 7.23 18.34 -7.18
N MET A 191 7.93 17.24 -6.88
CA MET A 191 8.12 16.13 -7.81
C MET A 191 6.79 15.51 -8.27
N HIS A 192 5.84 15.35 -7.36
CA HIS A 192 4.52 14.78 -7.68
C HIS A 192 3.63 15.79 -8.42
N HIS A 193 3.70 17.08 -8.10
CA HIS A 193 2.97 18.13 -8.82
C HIS A 193 3.37 18.21 -10.30
N ARG A 194 4.65 17.99 -10.63
CA ARG A 194 5.11 17.91 -12.04
C ARG A 194 4.45 16.79 -12.83
N LEU A 195 3.97 15.75 -12.14
CA LEU A 195 3.22 14.63 -12.73
C LEU A 195 1.71 14.89 -12.79
N GLY A 196 1.24 16.09 -12.38
CA GLY A 196 -0.17 16.42 -12.30
C GLY A 196 -0.89 15.81 -11.09
N VAL A 197 -0.15 15.34 -10.08
CA VAL A 197 -0.70 14.81 -8.83
C VAL A 197 -0.86 15.93 -7.83
N ALA A 198 -2.08 16.18 -7.35
CA ALA A 198 -2.32 17.08 -6.23
C ALA A 198 -1.81 16.45 -4.93
N MET A 199 -1.03 17.20 -4.16
CA MET A 199 -0.48 16.73 -2.89
C MET A 199 -1.17 17.41 -1.72
N GLU A 200 -1.82 16.61 -0.88
CA GLU A 200 -2.44 17.07 0.37
C GLU A 200 -1.51 16.75 1.53
N VAL A 201 -0.83 17.78 2.04
CA VAL A 201 0.06 17.65 3.21
C VAL A 201 -0.80 17.58 4.47
N VAL A 202 -0.52 16.59 5.31
CA VAL A 202 -1.18 16.39 6.61
C VAL A 202 -0.14 16.45 7.73
N ASP A 203 -0.59 16.84 8.92
CA ASP A 203 0.30 17.09 10.06
C ASP A 203 0.86 15.79 10.67
N ASP A 204 0.09 14.70 10.62
CA ASP A 204 0.47 13.40 11.15
C ASP A 204 0.65 12.38 10.00
N PRO A 205 1.83 11.73 9.87
CA PRO A 205 2.02 10.65 8.89
C PRO A 205 0.98 9.54 8.96
N VAL A 206 0.46 9.24 10.15
CA VAL A 206 -0.59 8.24 10.33
C VAL A 206 -1.88 8.69 9.64
N GLU A 207 -2.18 9.99 9.60
CA GLU A 207 -3.29 10.50 8.82
C GLU A 207 -3.10 10.17 7.32
N ALA A 208 -1.92 10.42 6.76
CA ALA A 208 -1.64 10.09 5.36
C ALA A 208 -1.84 8.59 5.10
N GLU A 209 -1.34 7.73 5.99
CA GLU A 209 -1.48 6.27 5.91
C GLU A 209 -2.96 5.81 5.93
N THR A 210 -3.83 6.53 6.65
CA THR A 210 -5.28 6.24 6.66
C THR A 210 -5.97 6.65 5.37
N ARG A 211 -5.38 7.52 4.55
CA ARG A 211 -5.93 7.88 3.23
C ARG A 211 -5.56 6.84 2.15
N ASN A 212 -5.60 5.57 2.53
CA ASN A 212 -5.33 4.41 1.67
C ASN A 212 -6.59 3.54 1.58
N ILE A 213 -7.24 3.53 0.40
CA ILE A 213 -8.53 2.86 0.21
C ILE A 213 -8.47 1.36 0.51
N SER A 214 -7.30 0.74 0.27
CA SER A 214 -7.09 -0.69 0.47
C SER A 214 -7.30 -1.11 1.91
N LEU A 215 -7.07 -0.23 2.89
CA LEU A 215 -7.30 -0.53 4.31
C LEU A 215 -8.78 -0.82 4.61
N TYR A 216 -9.68 -0.18 3.87
CA TYR A 216 -11.11 -0.24 4.13
C TYR A 216 -11.81 -1.30 3.28
N VAL A 217 -11.28 -1.60 2.09
CA VAL A 217 -12.01 -2.41 1.09
C VAL A 217 -11.42 -3.80 0.90
N HIS A 218 -10.10 -3.97 0.98
CA HIS A 218 -9.48 -5.27 0.67
C HIS A 218 -9.82 -6.37 1.68
N PRO A 219 -9.81 -6.14 3.01
CA PRO A 219 -10.07 -7.24 3.94
C PRO A 219 -11.45 -7.86 3.72
N ALA A 220 -12.51 -7.08 3.54
CA ALA A 220 -13.83 -7.61 3.17
C ALA A 220 -13.84 -8.29 1.78
N LEU A 221 -13.13 -7.74 0.78
CA LEU A 221 -13.08 -8.31 -0.59
C LEU A 221 -12.32 -9.64 -0.69
N PHE A 222 -11.30 -9.85 0.14
CA PHE A 222 -10.40 -11.01 0.02
C PHE A 222 -10.44 -11.98 1.21
N MET A 223 -10.90 -11.55 2.38
CA MET A 223 -11.02 -12.39 3.59
C MET A 223 -12.48 -12.77 3.84
N ASN A 224 -13.18 -13.20 2.80
CA ASN A 224 -14.50 -13.84 2.86
C ASN A 224 -14.43 -15.24 2.26
N ASP A 225 -15.43 -16.07 2.55
CA ASP A 225 -15.40 -17.49 2.18
C ASP A 225 -15.24 -17.71 0.67
N ILE A 226 -15.92 -16.91 -0.17
CA ILE A 226 -15.84 -17.03 -1.64
C ILE A 226 -14.42 -16.72 -2.13
N ALA A 227 -13.84 -15.62 -1.65
CA ALA A 227 -12.52 -15.19 -2.09
C ALA A 227 -11.42 -16.12 -1.55
N LEU A 228 -11.46 -16.49 -0.28
CA LEU A 228 -10.49 -17.40 0.33
C LEU A 228 -10.54 -18.78 -0.34
N ASN A 229 -11.74 -19.27 -0.62
CA ASN A 229 -11.92 -20.51 -1.35
C ASN A 229 -11.29 -20.44 -2.76
N ALA A 230 -11.51 -19.34 -3.48
CA ALA A 230 -10.89 -19.13 -4.80
C ALA A 230 -9.36 -18.97 -4.76
N VAL A 231 -8.80 -18.47 -3.65
CA VAL A 231 -7.35 -18.34 -3.44
C VAL A 231 -6.71 -19.70 -3.15
N PHE A 232 -7.31 -20.47 -2.23
CA PHE A 232 -6.68 -21.63 -1.60
C PHE A 232 -7.12 -22.99 -2.16
N PHE A 233 -8.34 -23.13 -2.68
CA PHE A 233 -8.92 -24.44 -3.01
C PHE A 233 -9.54 -24.51 -4.40
N GLU A 234 -10.54 -23.67 -4.71
CA GLU A 234 -11.33 -23.77 -5.94
C GLU A 234 -10.56 -23.31 -7.19
N THR A 235 -10.61 -24.14 -8.23
CA THR A 235 -9.91 -23.88 -9.49
C THR A 235 -10.79 -23.49 -10.67
N GLU A 236 -12.10 -23.77 -10.66
CA GLU A 236 -12.99 -23.43 -11.78
C GLU A 236 -14.45 -23.26 -11.32
N PRO A 237 -15.22 -22.30 -11.88
CA PRO A 237 -14.78 -21.24 -12.80
C PRO A 237 -13.94 -20.17 -12.09
N VAL A 238 -13.21 -19.34 -12.85
CA VAL A 238 -12.43 -18.20 -12.31
C VAL A 238 -13.37 -17.25 -11.58
N LYS A 239 -12.98 -16.83 -10.37
CA LYS A 239 -13.66 -15.79 -9.59
C LYS A 239 -13.00 -14.43 -9.80
N TYR A 240 -13.80 -13.39 -9.78
CA TYR A 240 -13.35 -12.01 -10.00
C TYR A 240 -13.62 -11.17 -8.75
N VAL A 241 -12.66 -10.34 -8.36
CA VAL A 241 -12.67 -9.59 -7.08
C VAL A 241 -13.90 -8.69 -6.96
N TYR A 242 -14.29 -8.05 -8.05
CA TYR A 242 -15.28 -6.96 -8.04
C TYR A 242 -16.64 -7.35 -8.62
N LYS A 243 -16.82 -8.60 -9.05
CA LYS A 243 -18.11 -9.08 -9.56
C LYS A 243 -19.06 -9.47 -8.43
N LEU A 244 -20.36 -9.44 -8.74
CA LEU A 244 -21.41 -9.92 -7.85
C LEU A 244 -21.38 -11.46 -7.77
N VAL A 245 -21.96 -12.03 -6.72
CA VAL A 245 -22.19 -13.48 -6.62
C VAL A 245 -23.09 -13.95 -7.78
N PRO A 246 -22.74 -15.05 -8.50
CA PRO A 246 -21.72 -16.06 -8.17
C PRO A 246 -20.33 -15.87 -8.82
N GLU A 247 -20.14 -14.85 -9.66
CA GLU A 247 -18.88 -14.61 -10.38
C GLU A 247 -17.78 -14.01 -9.50
N GLY A 248 -18.16 -13.34 -8.42
CA GLY A 248 -17.27 -12.75 -7.42
C GLY A 248 -17.90 -12.71 -6.02
N PRO A 249 -17.21 -12.11 -5.05
CA PRO A 249 -17.63 -12.11 -3.66
C PRO A 249 -18.63 -11.01 -3.31
N VAL A 250 -18.86 -10.02 -4.19
CA VAL A 250 -19.67 -8.84 -3.84
C VAL A 250 -21.13 -9.24 -3.60
N ALA A 251 -21.56 -9.06 -2.36
CA ALA A 251 -22.90 -9.38 -1.86
C ALA A 251 -23.26 -8.45 -0.69
N PRO A 252 -24.54 -8.37 -0.27
CA PRO A 252 -24.94 -7.57 0.89
C PRO A 252 -24.16 -7.89 2.17
N SER A 253 -23.85 -9.16 2.43
CA SER A 253 -23.05 -9.58 3.60
C SER A 253 -21.63 -9.02 3.57
N LEU A 254 -20.95 -9.07 2.41
CA LEU A 254 -19.63 -8.48 2.23
C LEU A 254 -19.65 -6.97 2.44
N VAL A 255 -20.67 -6.29 1.90
CA VAL A 255 -20.81 -4.84 2.04
C VAL A 255 -21.07 -4.45 3.50
N HIS A 256 -21.87 -5.23 4.22
CA HIS A 256 -22.04 -5.06 5.66
C HIS A 256 -20.71 -5.16 6.42
N GLU A 257 -19.90 -6.20 6.16
CA GLU A 257 -18.57 -6.35 6.77
C GLU A 257 -17.64 -5.17 6.42
N MET A 258 -17.66 -4.70 5.17
CA MET A 258 -16.86 -3.55 4.74
C MET A 258 -17.23 -2.26 5.48
N VAL A 259 -18.53 -1.97 5.61
CA VAL A 259 -19.03 -0.78 6.32
C VAL A 259 -18.75 -0.89 7.82
N ALA A 260 -18.91 -2.09 8.41
CA ALA A 260 -18.62 -2.32 9.83
C ALA A 260 -17.12 -2.15 10.12
N GLN A 261 -16.25 -2.76 9.30
CA GLN A 261 -14.80 -2.61 9.40
C GLN A 261 -14.35 -1.15 9.25
N TRP A 262 -14.95 -0.40 8.31
CA TRP A 262 -14.67 1.03 8.15
C TRP A 262 -15.02 1.85 9.40
N LYS A 263 -16.13 1.54 10.08
CA LYS A 263 -16.52 2.18 11.34
C LYS A 263 -15.54 1.86 12.46
N GLU A 264 -15.10 0.60 12.57
CA GLU A 264 -14.10 0.17 13.53
C GLU A 264 -12.77 0.93 13.33
N LEU A 265 -12.27 0.98 12.08
CA LEU A 265 -11.05 1.72 11.76
C LEU A 265 -11.21 3.23 12.00
N THR A 266 -12.39 3.80 11.71
CA THR A 266 -12.69 5.20 12.01
C THR A 266 -12.63 5.50 13.51
N GLU A 267 -13.16 4.61 14.35
CA GLU A 267 -13.06 4.75 15.81
C GLU A 267 -11.62 4.63 16.30
N ILE A 268 -10.83 3.70 15.75
CA ILE A 268 -9.40 3.57 16.04
C ILE A 268 -8.67 4.89 15.71
N CYS A 269 -8.88 5.44 14.50
CA CYS A 269 -8.30 6.74 14.10
C CYS A 269 -8.68 7.85 15.07
N ARG A 270 -9.96 7.95 15.43
CA ARG A 270 -10.47 8.97 16.36
C ARG A 270 -9.78 8.89 17.71
N GLN A 271 -9.53 7.69 18.22
CA GLN A 271 -8.84 7.47 19.50
C GLN A 271 -7.34 7.84 19.46
N MET A 272 -6.74 7.84 18.26
CA MET A 272 -5.38 8.36 18.02
C MET A 272 -5.34 9.87 17.78
N GLY A 273 -6.49 10.54 17.73
CA GLY A 273 -6.61 11.95 17.40
C GLY A 273 -6.47 12.24 15.90
N VAL A 274 -6.66 11.24 15.04
CA VAL A 274 -6.63 11.38 13.58
C VAL A 274 -8.07 11.34 13.04
N PRO A 275 -8.45 12.23 12.11
CA PRO A 275 -9.78 12.19 11.51
C PRO A 275 -10.01 10.91 10.71
N GLY A 276 -11.20 10.32 10.91
CA GLY A 276 -11.72 9.25 10.06
C GLY A 276 -11.90 9.68 8.61
N VAL A 277 -12.30 8.72 7.77
CA VAL A 277 -12.50 8.94 6.34
C VAL A 277 -13.98 8.80 6.01
N ASN A 278 -14.53 9.72 5.23
CA ASN A 278 -15.80 9.48 4.54
C ASN A 278 -15.55 8.42 3.44
N LEU A 279 -15.92 7.16 3.71
CA LEU A 279 -15.61 6.02 2.83
C LEU A 279 -16.17 6.21 1.41
N LEU A 280 -17.43 6.62 1.29
CA LEU A 280 -18.07 6.74 -0.03
C LEU A 280 -17.44 7.86 -0.85
N ARG A 281 -17.14 9.01 -0.23
CA ARG A 281 -16.40 10.10 -0.89
C ARG A 281 -15.03 9.61 -1.35
N PHE A 282 -14.32 8.89 -0.49
CA PHE A 282 -13.00 8.36 -0.83
C PHE A 282 -13.04 7.33 -1.98
N MET A 283 -14.12 6.53 -2.04
CA MET A 283 -14.36 5.58 -3.13
C MET A 283 -14.72 6.23 -4.48
N VAL A 284 -15.42 7.37 -4.45
CA VAL A 284 -15.96 8.03 -5.66
C VAL A 284 -15.04 9.14 -6.17
N ASP A 285 -14.51 9.98 -5.29
CA ASP A 285 -13.76 11.18 -5.69
C ASP A 285 -12.26 10.90 -5.83
N ASP A 286 -11.69 10.11 -4.91
CA ASP A 286 -10.24 9.88 -4.84
C ASP A 286 -9.82 8.52 -5.44
N SER A 287 -10.78 7.64 -5.71
CA SER A 287 -10.55 6.34 -6.34
C SER A 287 -11.12 6.29 -7.76
N TYR A 288 -12.32 5.74 -7.94
CA TYR A 288 -12.95 5.61 -9.27
C TYR A 288 -14.35 6.23 -9.24
N PRO A 289 -14.63 7.21 -10.11
CA PRO A 289 -15.91 7.90 -10.12
C PRO A 289 -17.03 7.00 -10.63
N VAL A 290 -18.26 7.34 -10.25
CA VAL A 290 -19.49 6.81 -10.82
C VAL A 290 -20.32 7.94 -11.41
N ARG A 291 -21.31 7.59 -12.23
CA ARG A 291 -22.30 8.54 -12.76
C ARG A 291 -23.13 9.11 -11.60
N GLU A 292 -23.43 10.41 -11.63
CA GLU A 292 -24.21 11.08 -10.56
C GLU A 292 -25.64 10.54 -10.47
N GLU A 293 -26.14 9.98 -11.57
CA GLU A 293 -27.40 9.26 -11.66
C GLU A 293 -27.41 7.97 -10.82
N SER A 294 -26.24 7.36 -10.56
CA SER A 294 -26.11 6.19 -9.68
C SER A 294 -26.02 6.59 -8.20
N ILE A 295 -25.20 7.60 -7.89
CA ILE A 295 -24.96 8.05 -6.52
C ILE A 295 -24.92 9.58 -6.51
N SER A 296 -25.86 10.18 -5.78
CA SER A 296 -25.97 11.64 -5.72
C SER A 296 -24.83 12.27 -4.91
N ARG A 297 -24.41 13.49 -5.28
CA ARG A 297 -23.43 14.27 -4.50
C ARG A 297 -23.87 14.48 -3.05
N ARG A 298 -25.17 14.69 -2.83
CA ARG A 298 -25.75 14.84 -1.49
C ARG A 298 -25.52 13.60 -0.62
N ASP A 299 -25.62 12.41 -1.18
CA ASP A 299 -25.41 11.16 -0.45
C ASP A 299 -23.92 10.94 -0.15
N VAL A 300 -23.03 11.26 -1.10
CA VAL A 300 -21.58 11.25 -0.88
C VAL A 300 -21.18 12.15 0.29
N GLU A 301 -21.64 13.41 0.28
CA GLU A 301 -21.29 14.39 1.32
C GLU A 301 -21.85 14.04 2.70
N ARG A 302 -23.05 13.43 2.75
CA ARG A 302 -23.73 13.10 4.00
C ARG A 302 -23.46 11.69 4.49
N PHE A 303 -22.69 10.88 3.77
CA PHE A 303 -22.53 9.44 3.97
C PHE A 303 -22.32 9.04 5.44
N GLU A 304 -21.41 9.71 6.14
CA GLU A 304 -21.08 9.41 7.54
C GLU A 304 -22.25 9.60 8.52
N ARG A 305 -23.25 10.40 8.13
CA ARG A 305 -24.45 10.72 8.92
C ARG A 305 -25.68 9.92 8.49
N LEU A 306 -25.57 9.10 7.45
CA LEU A 306 -26.67 8.27 6.97
C LEU A 306 -26.88 7.06 7.89
N PRO A 307 -28.10 6.50 7.96
CA PRO A 307 -28.34 5.23 8.64
C PRO A 307 -27.49 4.10 8.05
N SER A 308 -27.09 3.12 8.87
CA SER A 308 -26.20 2.01 8.45
C SER A 308 -26.69 1.27 7.20
N ILE A 309 -27.98 0.93 7.14
CA ILE A 309 -28.55 0.25 5.97
C ILE A 309 -28.42 1.10 4.71
N HIS A 310 -28.55 2.42 4.83
CA HIS A 310 -28.40 3.33 3.70
C HIS A 310 -26.92 3.45 3.29
N GLN A 311 -26.00 3.46 4.25
CA GLN A 311 -24.55 3.41 3.95
C GLN A 311 -24.20 2.13 3.18
N GLU A 312 -24.66 0.98 3.66
CA GLU A 312 -24.48 -0.33 3.00
C GLU A 312 -25.10 -0.32 1.60
N TYR A 313 -26.33 0.17 1.44
CA TYR A 313 -26.97 0.30 0.13
C TYR A 313 -26.12 1.10 -0.85
N LEU A 314 -25.61 2.26 -0.44
CA LEU A 314 -24.79 3.11 -1.31
C LEU A 314 -23.44 2.47 -1.67
N VAL A 315 -22.80 1.75 -0.73
CA VAL A 315 -21.58 0.99 -1.04
C VAL A 315 -21.89 -0.15 -2.02
N TYR A 316 -23.00 -0.86 -1.86
CA TYR A 316 -23.42 -1.90 -2.80
C TYR A 316 -23.69 -1.32 -4.20
N VAL A 317 -24.45 -0.22 -4.29
CA VAL A 317 -24.69 0.50 -5.56
C VAL A 317 -23.36 0.93 -6.17
N ARG A 318 -22.41 1.44 -5.38
CA ARG A 318 -21.09 1.84 -5.87
C ARG A 318 -20.37 0.69 -6.57
N TYR A 319 -20.36 -0.51 -5.99
CA TYR A 319 -19.74 -1.67 -6.64
C TYR A 319 -20.51 -2.14 -7.87
N ALA A 320 -21.84 -2.15 -7.82
CA ALA A 320 -22.67 -2.51 -8.97
C ALA A 320 -22.47 -1.54 -10.16
N SER A 321 -22.36 -0.24 -9.90
CA SER A 321 -22.11 0.80 -10.91
C SER A 321 -20.72 0.73 -11.54
N LEU A 322 -19.80 -0.08 -11.00
CA LEU A 322 -18.44 -0.28 -11.49
C LEU A 322 -18.20 -1.71 -11.99
N LEU A 323 -19.28 -2.47 -12.26
CA LEU A 323 -19.14 -3.75 -12.97
C LEU A 323 -18.55 -3.54 -14.38
N VAL A 324 -18.89 -2.41 -14.98
CA VAL A 324 -18.29 -1.87 -16.20
C VAL A 324 -17.67 -0.52 -15.91
N ASP A 325 -16.80 -0.02 -16.78
CA ASP A 325 -16.34 1.38 -16.70
C ASP A 325 -17.43 2.27 -17.32
N PRO A 326 -18.19 3.04 -16.50
CA PRO A 326 -19.31 3.83 -16.98
C PRO A 326 -18.89 5.07 -17.79
N PHE A 327 -17.58 5.31 -17.94
CA PHE A 327 -17.00 6.38 -18.76
C PHE A 327 -16.23 5.86 -19.97
N SER A 328 -16.11 4.54 -20.12
CA SER A 328 -15.55 3.95 -21.35
C SER A 328 -16.48 4.18 -22.54
N GLU A 329 -15.92 4.22 -23.75
CA GLU A 329 -16.72 4.23 -24.97
C GLU A 329 -17.32 2.83 -25.16
N PRO A 330 -18.65 2.69 -25.28
CA PRO A 330 -19.26 1.39 -25.50
C PRO A 330 -18.93 0.86 -26.90
N ASP A 331 -18.90 -0.47 -27.04
CA ASP A 331 -18.78 -1.12 -28.34
C ASP A 331 -20.06 -0.96 -29.19
N ALA A 332 -20.05 -1.51 -30.40
CA ALA A 332 -21.17 -1.43 -31.34
C ALA A 332 -22.48 -2.07 -30.81
N ASP A 333 -22.38 -2.98 -29.83
CA ASP A 333 -23.53 -3.63 -29.17
C ASP A 333 -23.96 -2.88 -27.89
N GLY A 334 -23.33 -1.74 -27.57
CA GLY A 334 -23.60 -0.97 -26.37
C GLY A 334 -22.93 -1.51 -25.09
N ARG A 335 -21.97 -2.43 -25.20
CA ARG A 335 -21.24 -2.98 -24.05
C ARG A 335 -20.06 -2.07 -23.69
N TYR A 336 -19.97 -1.73 -22.41
CA TYR A 336 -18.85 -0.98 -21.85
C TYR A 336 -17.69 -1.92 -21.50
N PHE A 337 -16.50 -1.36 -21.29
CA PHE A 337 -15.33 -2.10 -20.84
C PHE A 337 -15.62 -2.81 -19.51
N ASP A 338 -15.33 -4.12 -19.42
CA ASP A 338 -15.53 -4.92 -18.21
C ASP A 338 -14.48 -4.57 -17.15
N PHE A 339 -14.81 -3.55 -16.35
CA PHE A 339 -13.97 -3.05 -15.26
C PHE A 339 -13.86 -4.04 -14.09
N SER A 340 -14.85 -4.93 -13.94
CA SER A 340 -14.90 -5.91 -12.85
C SER A 340 -14.08 -7.18 -13.09
N ALA A 341 -13.56 -7.40 -14.30
CA ALA A 341 -12.84 -8.60 -14.71
C ALA A 341 -11.40 -8.71 -14.13
N ILE A 342 -11.24 -8.45 -12.83
CA ILE A 342 -9.98 -8.63 -12.11
C ILE A 342 -9.99 -10.00 -11.42
N PRO A 343 -9.22 -10.99 -11.92
CA PRO A 343 -9.25 -12.35 -11.39
C PRO A 343 -8.64 -12.41 -9.99
N ILE A 344 -9.24 -13.21 -9.13
CA ILE A 344 -8.65 -13.58 -7.83
C ILE A 344 -7.44 -14.48 -8.12
N ARG A 345 -6.25 -14.02 -7.71
CA ARG A 345 -5.02 -14.80 -7.86
C ARG A 345 -5.02 -15.96 -6.88
N ARG A 346 -4.49 -17.09 -7.33
CA ARG A 346 -4.38 -18.30 -6.52
C ARG A 346 -3.04 -18.39 -5.85
N VAL A 347 -2.95 -19.31 -4.89
CA VAL A 347 -1.68 -19.89 -4.48
C VAL A 347 -0.89 -20.34 -5.71
N PHE A 348 0.41 -20.09 -5.70
CA PHE A 348 1.29 -20.34 -6.84
C PHE A 348 2.63 -20.88 -6.33
N VAL A 349 3.40 -21.49 -7.22
CA VAL A 349 4.74 -21.97 -6.88
C VAL A 349 5.74 -20.82 -7.07
N ASP A 350 6.43 -20.44 -5.99
CA ASP A 350 7.51 -19.46 -6.02
C ASP A 350 8.75 -20.02 -6.75
N GLY A 351 9.73 -19.18 -6.99
CA GLY A 351 10.93 -19.63 -7.70
C GLY A 351 11.84 -20.57 -6.91
N ALA A 352 11.62 -20.75 -5.61
CA ALA A 352 12.27 -21.77 -4.80
C ALA A 352 11.50 -23.12 -4.84
N GLY A 353 10.46 -23.22 -5.66
CA GLY A 353 9.63 -24.42 -5.78
C GLY A 353 8.63 -24.59 -4.65
N ARG A 354 8.40 -23.57 -3.81
CA ARG A 354 7.46 -23.62 -2.67
C ARG A 354 6.12 -23.00 -3.04
N TRP A 355 5.05 -23.53 -2.48
CA TRP A 355 3.74 -22.90 -2.57
C TRP A 355 3.73 -21.60 -1.79
N GLU A 356 3.19 -20.55 -2.39
CA GLU A 356 3.20 -19.19 -1.88
C GLU A 356 1.82 -18.57 -2.00
N VAL A 357 1.48 -17.71 -1.05
CA VAL A 357 0.20 -17.00 -1.02
C VAL A 357 0.33 -15.71 -1.85
N PRO A 358 -0.63 -15.43 -2.75
CA PRO A 358 -0.63 -14.20 -3.52
C PRO A 358 -0.67 -12.97 -2.62
N ARG A 359 -0.15 -11.86 -3.15
CA ARG A 359 -0.10 -10.56 -2.47
C ARG A 359 -1.43 -10.20 -1.79
N MET A 360 -2.54 -10.39 -2.47
CA MET A 360 -3.88 -10.29 -1.90
C MET A 360 -4.39 -11.71 -1.70
N PRO A 361 -4.70 -12.16 -0.48
CA PRO A 361 -4.80 -11.38 0.78
C PRO A 361 -3.53 -11.31 1.66
N LYS A 362 -2.36 -11.85 1.28
CA LYS A 362 -1.20 -11.91 2.21
C LYS A 362 -0.80 -10.57 2.84
N GLU A 363 -0.68 -9.51 2.03
CA GLU A 363 -0.41 -8.18 2.56
C GLU A 363 -1.57 -7.67 3.39
N ASP A 364 -2.81 -7.88 2.93
CA ASP A 364 -4.00 -7.42 3.65
C ASP A 364 -4.10 -8.08 5.02
N TYR A 365 -3.65 -9.34 5.18
CA TYR A 365 -3.55 -10.02 6.46
C TYR A 365 -2.62 -9.28 7.42
N TYR A 366 -1.40 -8.93 6.98
CA TYR A 366 -0.48 -8.12 7.79
C TYR A 366 -1.11 -6.78 8.21
N ARG A 367 -1.71 -6.04 7.26
CA ARG A 367 -2.34 -4.75 7.54
C ARG A 367 -3.44 -4.86 8.58
N THR A 368 -4.33 -5.85 8.43
CA THR A 368 -5.46 -6.07 9.33
C THR A 368 -4.98 -6.52 10.71
N LYS A 369 -3.91 -7.33 10.81
CA LYS A 369 -3.28 -7.72 12.08
C LYS A 369 -2.65 -6.55 12.81
N VAL A 370 -2.00 -5.63 12.09
CA VAL A 370 -1.46 -4.39 12.67
C VAL A 370 -2.59 -3.53 13.25
N ILE A 371 -3.67 -3.33 12.49
CA ILE A 371 -4.84 -2.56 12.96
C ILE A 371 -5.46 -3.23 14.20
N GLN A 372 -5.65 -4.56 14.18
CA GLN A 372 -6.15 -5.32 15.33
C GLN A 372 -5.25 -5.14 16.57
N GLY A 373 -3.93 -5.22 16.39
CA GLY A 373 -2.95 -5.04 17.46
C GLY A 373 -3.03 -3.65 18.11
N VAL A 374 -3.10 -2.61 17.29
CA VAL A 374 -3.25 -1.22 17.76
C VAL A 374 -4.60 -1.02 18.45
N ALA A 375 -5.70 -1.54 17.89
CA ALA A 375 -7.03 -1.47 18.50
C ALA A 375 -7.03 -2.07 19.91
N ARG A 376 -6.44 -3.27 20.07
CA ARG A 376 -6.30 -3.95 21.36
C ARG A 376 -5.46 -3.16 22.35
N HIS A 377 -4.33 -2.61 21.91
CA HIS A 377 -3.49 -1.75 22.74
C HIS A 377 -4.25 -0.51 23.26
N MET A 378 -5.16 0.02 22.45
CA MET A 378 -5.97 1.19 22.79
C MET A 378 -7.28 0.85 23.52
N GLY A 379 -7.59 -0.43 23.71
CA GLY A 379 -8.87 -0.87 24.31
C GLY A 379 -10.09 -0.62 23.42
N VAL A 380 -9.91 -0.56 22.09
CA VAL A 380 -10.99 -0.39 21.11
C VAL A 380 -11.42 -1.75 20.58
N ALA A 381 -12.72 -2.04 20.65
CA ALA A 381 -13.27 -3.27 20.10
C ALA A 381 -13.29 -3.23 18.57
N CYS A 382 -12.91 -4.33 17.93
CA CYS A 382 -12.92 -4.47 16.46
C CYS A 382 -13.39 -5.87 16.01
N PRO A 383 -14.64 -6.26 16.37
CA PRO A 383 -15.15 -7.62 16.14
C PRO A 383 -15.21 -8.03 14.66
N THR A 384 -15.45 -7.09 13.74
CA THR A 384 -15.45 -7.37 12.30
C THR A 384 -14.03 -7.69 11.82
N ILE A 385 -13.05 -6.88 12.22
CA ILE A 385 -11.63 -7.13 11.98
C ILE A 385 -11.19 -8.49 12.56
N ASP A 386 -11.60 -8.80 13.80
CA ASP A 386 -11.32 -10.10 14.44
C ASP A 386 -11.89 -11.26 13.60
N THR A 387 -13.13 -11.11 13.10
CA THR A 387 -13.79 -12.12 12.26
C THR A 387 -13.07 -12.35 10.93
N LEU A 388 -12.69 -11.27 10.24
CA LEU A 388 -11.97 -11.33 8.96
C LEU A 388 -10.62 -12.03 9.12
N ILE A 389 -9.88 -11.72 10.20
CA ILE A 389 -8.62 -12.38 10.54
C ILE A 389 -8.82 -13.86 10.81
N ALA A 390 -9.79 -14.20 11.67
CA ALA A 390 -10.05 -15.59 12.04
C ALA A 390 -10.42 -16.44 10.82
N ARG A 391 -11.21 -15.88 9.90
CA ARG A 391 -11.59 -16.54 8.64
C ARG A 391 -10.37 -16.78 7.74
N TYR A 392 -9.49 -15.79 7.59
CA TYR A 392 -8.24 -15.97 6.84
C TYR A 392 -7.32 -17.02 7.47
N GLU A 393 -7.08 -16.94 8.78
CA GLU A 393 -6.21 -17.87 9.50
C GLU A 393 -6.74 -19.32 9.41
N HIS A 394 -8.06 -19.51 9.53
CA HIS A 394 -8.68 -20.83 9.35
C HIS A 394 -8.46 -21.39 7.94
N ALA A 395 -8.74 -20.59 6.90
CA ALA A 395 -8.52 -21.00 5.51
C ALA A 395 -7.05 -21.30 5.21
N LEU A 396 -6.13 -20.52 5.78
CA LEU A 396 -4.69 -20.71 5.63
C LEU A 396 -4.24 -22.05 6.22
N GLU A 397 -4.70 -22.37 7.43
CA GLU A 397 -4.40 -23.63 8.10
C GLU A 397 -5.01 -24.83 7.36
N ASP A 398 -6.25 -24.72 6.90
CA ASP A 398 -6.90 -25.76 6.08
C ASP A 398 -6.12 -26.01 4.78
N ALA A 399 -5.69 -24.95 4.11
CA ALA A 399 -4.86 -25.04 2.92
C ALA A 399 -3.50 -25.68 3.21
N GLY A 400 -2.87 -25.33 4.33
CA GLY A 400 -1.64 -25.95 4.80
C GLY A 400 -1.80 -27.45 5.07
N ARG A 401 -2.90 -27.86 5.72
CA ARG A 401 -3.23 -29.27 5.98
C ARG A 401 -3.51 -30.05 4.68
N ALA A 402 -4.22 -29.44 3.73
CA ALA A 402 -4.53 -30.05 2.44
C ALA A 402 -3.31 -30.22 1.51
N HIS A 403 -2.19 -29.59 1.83
CA HIS A 403 -0.97 -29.59 1.02
C HIS A 403 0.28 -30.07 1.78
N THR A 404 0.12 -30.96 2.76
CA THR A 404 1.21 -31.53 3.57
C THR A 404 2.34 -32.18 2.76
N ASP A 405 2.03 -32.70 1.56
CA ASP A 405 3.02 -33.32 0.67
C ASP A 405 3.82 -32.30 -0.16
N ARG A 406 3.52 -31.01 -0.03
CA ARG A 406 4.10 -29.94 -0.85
C ARG A 406 4.97 -29.03 0.00
N PRO A 407 6.10 -28.53 -0.54
CA PRO A 407 6.88 -27.52 0.16
C PRO A 407 6.10 -26.21 0.22
N LEU A 408 5.80 -25.72 1.42
CA LEU A 408 5.08 -24.46 1.65
C LEU A 408 6.07 -23.35 2.02
N SER A 409 5.77 -22.11 1.62
CA SER A 409 6.50 -20.94 2.12
C SER A 409 5.99 -20.52 3.50
N ASP A 410 6.73 -19.64 4.16
CA ASP A 410 6.35 -19.07 5.47
C ASP A 410 5.02 -18.29 5.43
N ALA A 411 4.48 -18.00 4.24
CA ALA A 411 3.18 -17.36 4.10
C ALA A 411 2.00 -18.25 4.55
N PHE A 412 2.21 -19.56 4.68
CA PHE A 412 1.22 -20.51 5.24
C PHE A 412 1.26 -20.60 6.77
N VAL A 413 2.16 -19.86 7.42
CA VAL A 413 2.27 -19.82 8.88
C VAL A 413 1.41 -18.68 9.41
N VAL A 414 0.56 -18.97 10.40
CA VAL A 414 -0.17 -17.94 11.16
C VAL A 414 0.82 -17.08 11.94
N ARG A 415 0.74 -15.75 11.80
CA ARG A 415 1.69 -14.82 12.43
C ARG A 415 0.95 -13.79 13.26
N ASP A 416 1.48 -13.51 14.46
CA ASP A 416 0.92 -12.46 15.32
C ASP A 416 1.52 -11.07 15.04
N PHE A 417 2.63 -11.01 14.29
CA PHE A 417 3.41 -9.79 14.02
C PHE A 417 3.70 -8.98 15.29
N ARG A 418 3.87 -9.66 16.43
CA ARG A 418 3.93 -9.04 17.76
C ARG A 418 5.02 -7.99 17.88
N GLU A 419 6.18 -8.24 17.29
CA GLU A 419 7.30 -7.31 17.35
C GLU A 419 6.97 -5.99 16.65
N ASP A 420 6.42 -6.05 15.43
CA ASP A 420 6.02 -4.87 14.67
C ASP A 420 4.89 -4.11 15.39
N VAL A 421 3.88 -4.83 15.88
CA VAL A 421 2.78 -4.25 16.67
C VAL A 421 3.31 -3.57 17.93
N ALA A 422 4.23 -4.20 18.67
CA ALA A 422 4.81 -3.63 19.88
C ALA A 422 5.57 -2.33 19.60
N MET A 423 6.38 -2.30 18.54
CA MET A 423 7.11 -1.09 18.11
C MET A 423 6.14 0.05 17.72
N ILE A 424 5.07 -0.28 16.99
CA ILE A 424 4.04 0.69 16.61
C ILE A 424 3.37 1.26 17.86
N CYS A 425 2.92 0.40 18.77
CA CYS A 425 2.22 0.80 19.98
C CYS A 425 3.11 1.62 20.94
N ASP A 426 4.39 1.27 21.06
CA ASP A 426 5.36 2.04 21.86
C ASP A 426 5.49 3.48 21.33
N GLU A 427 5.61 3.65 20.01
CA GLU A 427 5.72 4.98 19.40
C GLU A 427 4.41 5.79 19.52
N ILE A 428 3.26 5.14 19.34
CA ILE A 428 1.94 5.77 19.58
C ILE A 428 1.82 6.22 21.05
N GLY A 429 2.32 5.41 21.99
CA GLY A 429 2.33 5.73 23.42
C GLY A 429 3.13 6.99 23.73
N LYS A 430 4.33 7.13 23.17
CA LYS A 430 5.18 8.33 23.32
C LYS A 430 4.49 9.59 22.83
N ALA A 431 3.92 9.56 21.62
CA ALA A 431 3.23 10.69 21.02
C ALA A 431 2.00 11.17 21.82
N ARG A 432 1.37 10.29 22.59
CA ARG A 432 0.25 10.65 23.49
C ARG A 432 0.74 11.21 24.83
N GLY A 433 1.87 10.71 25.34
CA GLY A 433 2.52 11.26 26.54
C GLY A 433 2.92 12.72 26.35
N ASP A 434 3.55 13.04 25.22
CA ASP A 434 4.00 14.40 24.90
C ASP A 434 2.83 15.38 24.75
N ARG A 435 1.74 14.97 24.09
CA ARG A 435 0.51 15.78 23.97
C ARG A 435 -0.17 16.09 25.31
N ARG A 436 -0.09 15.19 26.30
CA ARG A 436 -0.60 15.43 27.65
C ARG A 436 0.30 16.37 28.46
N ALA A 437 1.62 16.32 28.25
CA ALA A 437 2.56 17.21 28.91
C ALA A 437 2.42 18.67 28.43
N ASP A 438 2.10 18.87 27.14
CA ASP A 438 1.97 20.22 26.55
C ASP A 438 0.66 20.93 26.97
N MET A 439 -0.42 20.18 27.19
CA MET A 439 -1.67 20.72 27.77
C MET A 439 -1.58 21.07 29.27
N GLY A 440 -0.47 20.72 29.95
CA GLY A 440 -0.24 20.97 31.37
C GLY A 440 0.54 22.24 31.68
N ARG A 441 0.98 23.00 30.68
CA ARG A 441 1.68 24.28 30.90
C ARG A 441 0.67 25.44 30.84
N PRO A 442 0.44 26.18 31.94
CA PRO A 442 -0.33 27.41 31.86
C PRO A 442 0.43 28.38 30.97
N THR A 443 -0.23 28.91 29.95
CA THR A 443 0.24 30.08 29.21
C THR A 443 0.34 31.24 30.18
N THR A 444 1.56 31.58 30.60
CA THR A 444 1.88 32.80 31.36
C THR A 444 2.14 33.96 30.43
#